data_AF-A0A9D7RRQ7-F1
#
_entry.id   AF-A0A9D7RRQ7-F1
#
_cell.length_a   1.000
_cell.length_b   1.000
_cell.length_c   1.000
_cell.angle_alpha   90.00
_cell.angle_beta   90.00
_cell.angle_gamma   90.00
#
_symmetry.space_group_name_H-M   'P 1'
#
loop_
_entity.id
_entity.type
_entity.pdbx_description
1 polymer ?
#
loop_
_entity_poly.entity_id
_entity_poly.type
_entity_poly.pdbx_seq_one_letter_code
_entity_poly.pdbx_strand_id
1 'polypeptide(L)'
;MSLSYLLATLHLLILAIGIAAVYARWRALRDVRTVAHLPAVFLADNWYGVAAMGWVITGLWRAFGGLEKGSEFYLESHWFIGKMGLFALVFLLELLPMITLVRWRIDRRKGRPLALNRAPLLARLTLAQIPLLVLMVGMATAMARGL
;
A
#
# COMPACT_ATOMS: atom_id res chain seq x y z
N MET A 1 -13.33 15.34 20.56
CA MET A 1 -12.18 14.93 19.72
C MET A 1 -12.19 15.76 18.46
N SER A 2 -11.07 16.34 18.03
CA SER A 2 -11.02 17.07 16.76
C SER A 2 -11.01 16.11 15.57
N LEU A 3 -11.68 16.47 14.47
CA LEU A 3 -11.73 15.67 13.23
C LEU A 3 -10.32 15.36 12.69
N SER A 4 -9.41 16.31 12.81
CA SER A 4 -8.00 16.16 12.43
C SER A 4 -7.30 15.02 13.20
N TYR A 5 -7.50 14.93 14.53
CA TYR A 5 -6.94 13.85 15.34
C TYR A 5 -7.47 12.47 14.92
N LEU A 6 -8.79 12.38 14.65
CA LEU A 6 -9.41 11.13 14.22
C LEU A 6 -8.84 10.68 12.88
N LEU A 7 -8.74 11.58 11.90
CA LEU A 7 -8.17 11.27 10.58
C LEU A 7 -6.70 10.87 10.65
N ALA A 8 -5.90 11.53 11.49
CA ALA A 8 -4.50 11.15 11.71
C ALA A 8 -4.39 9.76 12.33
N THR A 9 -5.19 9.47 13.37
CA THR A 9 -5.22 8.15 14.03
C THR A 9 -5.62 7.06 13.04
N LEU A 10 -6.70 7.27 12.26
CA LEU A 10 -7.14 6.32 11.24
C LEU A 10 -6.07 6.11 10.18
N HIS A 11 -5.42 7.17 9.68
CA HIS A 11 -4.36 7.06 8.68
C HIS A 11 -3.19 6.20 9.18
N LEU A 12 -2.81 6.33 10.46
CA LEU A 12 -1.75 5.52 11.08
C LEU A 12 -2.18 4.06 11.35
N LEU A 13 -3.43 3.82 11.73
CA LEU A 13 -3.96 2.46 11.88
C LEU A 13 -4.00 1.74 10.53
N ILE A 14 -4.46 2.43 9.49
CA ILE A 14 -4.44 1.95 8.11
C ILE A 14 -2.99 1.65 7.69
N LEU A 15 -2.01 2.42 8.19
CA LEU A 15 -0.60 2.14 7.94
C LEU A 15 -0.15 0.79 8.48
N ALA A 16 -0.49 0.50 9.74
CA ALA A 16 -0.18 -0.79 10.35
C ALA A 16 -0.86 -1.94 9.61
N ILE A 17 -2.13 -1.79 9.24
CA ILE A 17 -2.88 -2.80 8.47
C ILE A 17 -2.22 -3.03 7.11
N GLY A 18 -1.85 -1.97 6.40
CA GLY A 18 -1.20 -2.05 5.09
C GLY A 18 0.12 -2.79 5.14
N ILE A 19 1.01 -2.45 6.09
CA ILE A 19 2.30 -3.15 6.26
C ILE A 19 2.08 -4.62 6.61
N ALA A 20 1.17 -4.94 7.53
CA ALA A 20 0.84 -6.31 7.90
C ALA A 20 0.30 -7.10 6.70
N ALA A 21 -0.56 -6.49 5.87
CA ALA A 21 -1.12 -7.10 4.67
C ALA A 21 -0.04 -7.36 3.60
N VAL A 22 0.86 -6.41 3.34
CA VAL A 22 1.99 -6.58 2.42
C VAL A 22 2.88 -7.73 2.89
N TYR A 23 3.22 -7.76 4.17
CA TYR A 23 4.06 -8.82 4.74
C TYR A 23 3.38 -10.20 4.66
N ALA A 24 2.09 -10.28 5.00
CA ALA A 24 1.31 -11.51 4.89
C ALA A 24 1.23 -12.00 3.42
N ARG A 25 1.02 -11.08 2.47
CA ARG A 25 0.97 -11.38 1.04
C ARG A 25 2.32 -11.88 0.54
N TRP A 26 3.42 -11.25 0.96
CA TRP A 26 4.78 -11.71 0.66
C TRP A 26 5.01 -13.15 1.14
N ARG A 27 4.70 -13.45 2.42
CA ARG A 27 4.82 -14.80 2.98
C ARG A 27 3.99 -15.80 2.17
N ALA A 28 2.72 -15.50 1.97
CA ALA A 28 1.82 -16.38 1.22
C ALA A 28 2.33 -16.64 -0.21
N LEU A 29 2.84 -15.61 -0.92
CA LEU A 29 3.39 -15.74 -2.27
C LEU A 29 4.64 -16.62 -2.32
N ARG A 30 5.49 -16.61 -1.28
CA ARG A 30 6.67 -17.50 -1.21
C ARG A 30 6.28 -18.98 -1.10
N ASP A 31 5.14 -19.26 -0.51
CA ASP A 31 4.65 -20.61 -0.24
C ASP A 31 3.77 -21.17 -1.38
N VAL A 32 3.42 -20.35 -2.37
CA VAL A 32 2.61 -20.80 -3.52
C VAL A 32 3.37 -21.87 -4.32
N ARG A 33 2.87 -23.10 -4.26
CA ARG A 33 3.27 -24.22 -5.15
C ARG A 33 2.11 -24.77 -5.97
N THR A 34 0.89 -24.59 -5.46
CA THR A 34 -0.35 -25.12 -6.03
C THR A 34 -1.48 -24.11 -5.82
N VAL A 35 -2.58 -24.29 -6.55
CA VAL A 35 -3.78 -23.44 -6.47
C VAL A 35 -4.38 -23.41 -5.04
N ALA A 36 -4.16 -24.45 -4.24
CA ALA A 36 -4.62 -24.53 -2.86
C ALA A 36 -4.04 -23.44 -1.94
N HIS A 37 -2.88 -22.87 -2.28
CA HIS A 37 -2.23 -21.82 -1.49
C HIS A 37 -2.76 -20.39 -1.78
N LEU A 38 -3.48 -20.21 -2.89
CA LEU A 38 -3.94 -18.89 -3.33
C LEU A 38 -4.96 -18.18 -2.40
N PRO A 39 -5.82 -18.86 -1.62
CA PRO A 39 -6.71 -18.17 -0.68
C PRO A 39 -5.98 -17.22 0.28
N ALA A 40 -4.83 -17.64 0.83
CA ALA A 40 -4.04 -16.82 1.75
C ALA A 40 -3.48 -15.56 1.06
N VAL A 41 -3.00 -15.70 -0.17
CA VAL A 41 -2.53 -14.58 -1.00
C VAL A 41 -3.67 -13.59 -1.23
N PHE A 42 -4.85 -14.07 -1.60
CA PHE A 42 -6.00 -13.21 -1.92
C PHE A 42 -6.58 -12.51 -0.69
N LEU A 43 -6.56 -13.16 0.47
CA LEU A 43 -7.00 -12.54 1.72
C LEU A 43 -6.07 -11.38 2.09
N ALA A 44 -4.75 -11.60 2.05
CA ALA A 44 -3.77 -10.56 2.33
C ALA A 44 -3.85 -9.41 1.31
N ASP A 45 -4.04 -9.75 0.03
CA ASP A 45 -4.23 -8.79 -1.06
C ASP A 45 -5.50 -7.94 -0.90
N ASN A 46 -6.62 -8.53 -0.42
CA ASN A 46 -7.82 -7.77 -0.11
C ASN A 46 -7.57 -6.74 1.00
N TRP A 47 -6.90 -7.15 2.07
CA TRP A 47 -6.55 -6.24 3.17
C TRP A 47 -5.62 -5.13 2.72
N TYR A 48 -4.68 -5.43 1.82
CA TYR A 48 -3.82 -4.41 1.23
C TYR A 48 -4.62 -3.43 0.36
N GLY A 49 -5.57 -3.91 -0.44
CA GLY A 49 -6.46 -3.05 -1.23
C GLY A 49 -7.33 -2.13 -0.37
N VAL A 50 -7.88 -2.65 0.74
CA VAL A 50 -8.62 -1.84 1.73
C VAL A 50 -7.72 -0.78 2.35
N ALA A 51 -6.50 -1.16 2.74
CA ALA A 51 -5.55 -0.22 3.33
C ALA A 51 -5.12 0.86 2.32
N ALA A 52 -4.85 0.49 1.07
CA ALA A 52 -4.49 1.42 0.01
C ALA A 52 -5.58 2.47 -0.23
N MET A 53 -6.85 2.03 -0.33
CA MET A 53 -7.98 2.92 -0.45
C MET A 53 -8.09 3.86 0.77
N GLY A 54 -7.96 3.30 1.97
CA GLY A 54 -7.99 4.07 3.22
C GLY A 54 -6.91 5.14 3.28
N TRP A 55 -5.66 4.83 2.89
CA TRP A 55 -4.57 5.80 2.86
C TRP A 55 -4.81 6.93 1.86
N VAL A 56 -5.33 6.63 0.67
CA VAL A 56 -5.64 7.66 -0.33
C VAL A 56 -6.73 8.58 0.19
N ILE A 57 -7.85 8.04 0.67
CA ILE A 57 -8.97 8.83 1.18
C ILE A 57 -8.53 9.72 2.34
N THR A 58 -7.91 9.12 3.37
CA THR A 58 -7.48 9.87 4.56
C THR A 58 -6.33 10.83 4.26
N GLY A 59 -5.40 10.48 3.36
CA GLY A 59 -4.29 11.33 2.94
C GLY A 59 -4.76 12.56 2.17
N LEU A 60 -5.68 12.40 1.21
CA LEU A 60 -6.28 13.51 0.46
C LEU A 60 -7.05 14.43 1.39
N TRP A 61 -7.83 13.90 2.33
CA TRP A 61 -8.57 14.71 3.28
C TRP A 61 -7.64 15.54 4.17
N ARG A 62 -6.51 14.97 4.59
CA ARG A 62 -5.52 15.70 5.39
C ARG A 62 -4.83 16.80 4.60
N ALA A 63 -4.40 16.50 3.37
CA ALA A 63 -3.69 17.46 2.52
C ALA A 63 -4.59 18.59 1.98
N PHE A 64 -5.86 18.31 1.67
CA PHE A 64 -6.75 19.23 0.93
C PHE A 64 -8.08 19.54 1.63
N GLY A 65 -8.43 18.88 2.73
CA GLY A 65 -9.70 19.09 3.42
C GLY A 65 -9.79 20.39 4.25
N GLY A 66 -8.86 21.32 4.11
CA GLY A 66 -8.82 22.58 4.86
C GLY A 66 -8.59 22.42 6.37
N LEU A 67 -8.14 21.24 6.82
CA LEU A 67 -7.90 20.91 8.23
C LEU A 67 -6.45 21.17 8.70
N GLU A 68 -5.54 21.45 7.76
CA GLU A 68 -4.10 21.67 8.00
C GLU A 68 -3.64 22.97 7.27
N LYS A 69 -2.35 23.32 7.36
CA LYS A 69 -1.76 24.47 6.64
C LYS A 69 -2.12 24.38 5.14
N GLY A 70 -2.50 25.50 4.51
CA GLY A 70 -3.04 25.53 3.14
C GLY A 70 -2.20 24.77 2.12
N SER A 71 -2.83 24.29 1.04
CA SER A 71 -2.22 23.40 0.03
C SER A 71 -0.90 23.90 -0.57
N GLU A 72 -0.68 25.21 -0.60
CA GLU A 72 0.59 25.83 -1.05
C GLU A 72 1.78 25.43 -0.15
N PHE A 73 1.57 25.32 1.17
CA PHE A 73 2.60 24.87 2.11
C PHE A 73 3.06 23.42 1.84
N TYR A 74 2.14 22.58 1.36
CA TYR A 74 2.45 21.19 1.00
C TYR A 74 3.25 21.09 -0.29
N LEU A 75 2.92 21.90 -1.30
CA LEU A 75 3.58 21.87 -2.60
C LEU A 75 5.00 22.43 -2.56
N GLU A 76 5.33 23.32 -1.62
CA GLU A 76 6.69 23.83 -1.43
C GLU A 76 7.58 22.94 -0.55
N SER A 77 7.00 21.98 0.17
CA SER A 77 7.76 21.08 1.04
C SER A 77 8.47 19.98 0.24
N HIS A 78 9.81 20.03 0.20
CA HIS A 78 10.65 18.99 -0.38
C HIS A 78 10.33 17.58 0.18
N TRP A 79 9.99 17.49 1.46
CA TRP A 79 9.59 16.25 2.11
C TRP A 79 8.23 15.73 1.64
N PHE A 80 7.28 16.61 1.38
CA PHE A 80 5.99 16.23 0.79
C PHE A 80 6.18 15.72 -0.65
N ILE A 81 6.94 16.44 -1.47
CA ILE A 81 7.25 16.01 -2.85
C ILE A 81 7.95 14.63 -2.83
N GLY A 82 8.94 14.46 -1.96
CA GLY A 82 9.63 13.17 -1.78
C GLY A 82 8.67 12.05 -1.39
N LYS A 83 7.76 12.31 -0.43
CA LYS A 83 6.74 11.35 -0.01
C LYS A 83 5.81 10.98 -1.16
N MET A 84 5.40 11.94 -1.97
CA MET A 84 4.55 11.72 -3.14
C MET A 84 5.27 10.93 -4.24
N GLY A 85 6.57 11.18 -4.44
CA GLY A 85 7.42 10.38 -5.32
C GLY A 85 7.54 8.92 -4.88
N LEU A 86 7.72 8.67 -3.58
CA LEU A 86 7.72 7.32 -3.02
C LEU A 86 6.35 6.64 -3.13
N PHE A 87 5.26 7.37 -2.89
CA PHE A 87 3.91 6.85 -3.11
C PHE A 87 3.71 6.42 -4.56
N ALA A 88 4.13 7.25 -5.52
CA ALA A 88 4.07 6.91 -6.94
C ALA A 88 4.93 5.67 -7.27
N LEU A 89 6.12 5.55 -6.70
CA LEU A 89 6.99 4.38 -6.87
C LEU A 89 6.35 3.11 -6.30
N VAL A 90 5.79 3.17 -5.09
CA VAL A 90 5.06 2.04 -4.49
C VAL A 90 3.89 1.63 -5.37
N PHE A 91 3.12 2.60 -5.88
CA PHE A 91 2.01 2.35 -6.79
C PHE A 91 2.46 1.66 -8.08
N LEU A 92 3.54 2.14 -8.72
CA LEU A 92 4.11 1.53 -9.92
C LEU A 92 4.58 0.09 -9.68
N LEU A 93 5.24 -0.17 -8.55
CA LEU A 93 5.65 -1.51 -8.15
C LEU A 93 4.43 -2.42 -7.91
N GLU A 94 3.34 -1.86 -7.39
CA GLU A 94 2.10 -2.58 -7.07
C GLU A 94 1.27 -2.96 -8.30
N LEU A 95 1.37 -2.22 -9.41
CA LEU A 95 0.62 -2.52 -10.63
C LEU A 95 0.83 -3.96 -11.12
N LEU A 96 2.07 -4.45 -11.07
CA LEU A 96 2.40 -5.81 -11.52
C LEU A 96 1.75 -6.92 -10.64
N PRO A 97 1.94 -6.93 -9.30
CA PRO A 97 1.17 -7.79 -8.40
C PRO A 97 -0.33 -7.66 -8.59
N MET A 98 -0.88 -6.45 -8.56
CA MET A 98 -2.32 -6.21 -8.65
C MET A 98 -2.92 -6.82 -9.92
N ILE A 99 -2.36 -6.50 -11.10
CA ILE A 99 -2.85 -7.03 -12.38
C ILE A 99 -2.74 -8.56 -12.41
N THR A 100 -1.63 -9.13 -11.91
CA THR A 100 -1.41 -10.57 -11.93
C THR A 100 -2.37 -11.30 -11.00
N LEU A 101 -2.58 -10.79 -9.79
CA LEU A 101 -3.48 -11.39 -8.81
C LEU A 101 -4.95 -11.28 -9.23
N VAL A 102 -5.35 -10.17 -9.88
CA VAL A 102 -6.68 -10.06 -10.51
C VAL A 102 -6.88 -11.12 -11.58
N ARG A 103 -5.89 -11.32 -12.47
CA ARG A 103 -5.95 -12.39 -13.49
C ARG A 103 -6.06 -13.77 -12.84
N TRP A 104 -5.26 -14.05 -11.81
CA TRP A 104 -5.35 -15.32 -11.07
C TRP A 104 -6.72 -15.54 -10.42
N ARG A 105 -7.36 -14.49 -9.88
CA ARG A 105 -8.75 -14.59 -9.37
C ARG A 105 -9.73 -14.96 -10.48
N ILE A 106 -9.61 -14.35 -11.65
CA ILE A 106 -10.47 -14.62 -12.81
C ILE A 106 -10.26 -16.06 -13.31
N ASP A 107 -9.01 -16.47 -13.52
CA ASP A 107 -8.69 -17.80 -14.06
C ASP A 107 -9.08 -18.91 -13.09
N ARG A 108 -8.85 -18.72 -11.78
CA ARG A 108 -9.31 -19.64 -10.74
C ARG A 108 -10.83 -19.81 -10.75
N ARG A 109 -11.59 -18.71 -10.88
CA ARG A 109 -13.07 -18.76 -10.97
C ARG A 109 -13.55 -19.48 -12.24
N LYS A 110 -12.79 -19.38 -13.33
CA LYS A 110 -13.12 -20.02 -14.62
C LYS A 110 -12.57 -21.44 -14.77
N GLY A 111 -11.91 -22.00 -13.74
CA GLY A 111 -11.27 -23.32 -13.82
C GLY A 111 -10.12 -23.40 -14.82
N ARG A 112 -9.51 -22.26 -15.18
CA ARG A 112 -8.41 -22.20 -16.15
C ARG A 112 -7.08 -22.51 -15.47
N PRO A 113 -6.09 -23.06 -16.20
CA PRO A 113 -4.75 -23.28 -15.66
C PRO A 113 -4.11 -21.95 -15.23
N LEU A 114 -3.52 -21.93 -14.03
CA LEU A 114 -2.85 -20.75 -13.50
C LEU A 114 -1.34 -20.86 -13.67
N ALA A 115 -0.74 -19.82 -14.27
CA ALA A 115 0.70 -19.69 -14.35
C ALA A 115 1.28 -19.19 -13.02
N LEU A 116 1.64 -20.12 -12.12
CA LEU A 116 2.19 -19.83 -10.80
C LEU A 116 3.70 -19.51 -10.80
N ASN A 117 4.37 -19.64 -11.95
CA ASN A 117 5.80 -19.34 -12.14
C ASN A 117 6.18 -17.90 -11.76
N ARG A 118 5.22 -16.96 -11.76
CA ARG A 118 5.44 -15.57 -11.36
C ARG A 118 5.44 -15.35 -9.84
N ALA A 119 5.00 -16.32 -9.02
CA ALA A 119 4.88 -16.14 -7.57
C ALA A 119 6.18 -15.62 -6.89
N PRO A 120 7.39 -16.12 -7.22
CA PRO A 120 8.63 -15.61 -6.62
C PRO A 120 8.97 -14.18 -7.02
N LEU A 121 8.60 -13.75 -8.23
CA LEU A 121 8.75 -12.36 -8.67
C LEU A 121 7.78 -11.45 -7.89
N LEU A 122 6.51 -11.84 -7.81
CA LEU A 122 5.49 -11.08 -7.07
C LEU A 122 5.85 -10.95 -5.59
N ALA A 123 6.40 -12.00 -4.97
CA ALA A 123 6.89 -11.94 -3.60
C ALA A 123 7.99 -10.87 -3.45
N ARG A 124 9.00 -10.86 -4.32
CA ARG A 124 10.08 -9.86 -4.27
C ARG A 124 9.57 -8.43 -4.42
N LEU A 125 8.68 -8.20 -5.38
CA LEU A 125 8.05 -6.89 -5.59
C LEU A 125 7.22 -6.46 -4.37
N THR A 126 6.45 -7.39 -3.79
CA THR A 126 5.66 -7.13 -2.58
C THR A 126 6.55 -6.76 -1.39
N LEU A 127 7.64 -7.49 -1.15
CA LEU A 127 8.55 -7.19 -0.04
C LEU A 127 9.26 -5.84 -0.23
N ALA A 128 9.64 -5.50 -1.47
CA ALA A 128 10.30 -4.25 -1.81
C ALA A 128 9.47 -2.99 -1.49
N GLN A 129 8.15 -3.13 -1.33
CA GLN A 129 7.27 -2.01 -0.93
C GLN A 129 7.45 -1.61 0.53
N ILE A 130 7.79 -2.55 1.42
CA ILE A 130 7.94 -2.28 2.87
C ILE A 130 8.96 -1.17 3.16
N PRO A 131 10.22 -1.22 2.68
CA PRO A 131 11.18 -0.16 2.96
C PRO A 131 10.74 1.20 2.39
N LEU A 132 10.03 1.22 1.25
CA LEU A 132 9.47 2.44 0.68
C LEU A 132 8.38 3.04 1.57
N LEU A 133 7.48 2.21 2.09
CA LEU A 133 6.46 2.63 3.04
C LEU A 133 7.08 3.18 4.33
N VAL A 134 8.13 2.54 4.84
CA VAL A 134 8.87 3.04 6.03
C VAL A 134 9.53 4.39 5.73
N LEU A 135 10.15 4.55 4.56
CA LEU A 135 10.77 5.82 4.18
C LEU A 135 9.72 6.94 4.03
N MET A 136 8.52 6.63 3.51
CA MET A 136 7.40 7.57 3.46
C MET A 136 6.98 8.06 4.86
N VAL A 137 7.02 7.19 5.87
CA VAL A 137 6.75 7.57 7.27
C VAL A 137 7.84 8.51 7.79
N GLY A 138 9.10 8.23 7.46
CA GLY A 138 10.23 9.10 7.77
C GLY A 138 10.06 10.50 7.19
N MET A 139 9.72 10.60 5.90
CA MET A 139 9.45 11.88 5.23
C MET A 139 8.26 12.62 5.83
N ALA A 140 7.17 11.91 6.16
CA ALA A 140 6.02 12.50 6.82
C ALA A 140 6.37 13.05 8.21
N THR A 141 7.27 12.38 8.94
CA THR A 141 7.73 12.80 10.26
C THR A 141 8.66 14.02 10.17
N ALA A 142 9.59 14.04 9.20
CA ALA A 142 10.45 15.18 8.94
C ALA A 142 9.63 16.45 8.61
N MET A 143 8.65 16.31 7.72
CA MET A 143 7.71 17.37 7.36
C MET A 143 6.92 17.88 8.58
N ALA A 144 6.42 16.98 9.45
CA ALA A 144 5.68 17.36 10.65
C ALA A 144 6.55 18.09 11.69
N ARG A 145 7.87 17.89 11.66
CA ARG A 145 8.84 18.54 12.54
C ARG A 145 9.47 19.80 11.93
N GLY A 146 9.21 20.09 10.65
CA GLY A 146 9.79 21.23 9.94
C GLY A 146 11.28 21.10 9.67
N LEU A 147 11.77 19.86 9.55
CA LEU A 147 13.13 19.57 9.08
C LEU A 147 13.27 19.85 7.58
#